data_AF-A0A7S3XV47-F1
#
_entry.id   AF-A0A7S3XV47-F1
#
_cell.length_a   1.000
_cell.length_b   1.000
_cell.length_c   1.000
_cell.angle_alpha   90.00
_cell.angle_beta   90.00
_cell.angle_gamma   90.00
#
_symmetry.space_group_name_H-M   'P 1'
#
loop_
_entity.id
_entity.type
_entity.pdbx_description
1 polymer ?
#
loop_
_entity_poly.entity_id
_entity_poly.type
_entity_poly.pdbx_seq_one_letter_code
_entity_poly.pdbx_strand_id
1 'polypeptide(L)'
;VQVLVPSIDPVRPFIGSAPFSTELVLNRANGEWASVLDTAYYMYPIHISLSFLFCPTLASSIYLLLLRFLNRDYDAVFRLVEGVGTDADFSPEEAQAFAALGYCNGDAHPNAHACRLKIALVTIDAAAGCPWDLTREMSRWVQKLPHVAAACRLGHEEELQLLEHCILTVEDPRFDPKVYTEYEVTLNRNRKLYLEALLAGRPEAPA
;
A
#
# COMPACT_ATOMS: atom_id res chain seq x y z
N VAL A 1 -25.10 13.26 -6.75
CA VAL A 1 -25.26 12.54 -5.47
C VAL A 1 -23.93 12.58 -4.75
N GLN A 2 -23.90 12.72 -3.43
CA GLN A 2 -22.67 12.74 -2.64
C GLN A 2 -22.82 11.78 -1.44
N VAL A 3 -21.72 11.17 -1.01
CA VAL A 3 -21.66 10.34 0.20
C VAL A 3 -20.90 11.09 1.28
N LEU A 4 -21.50 11.21 2.45
CA LEU A 4 -20.82 11.71 3.65
C LEU A 4 -20.19 10.53 4.37
N VAL A 5 -18.88 10.59 4.57
CA VAL A 5 -18.15 9.58 5.35
C VAL A 5 -17.48 10.28 6.53
N PRO A 6 -17.78 9.87 7.78
CA PRO A 6 -17.16 10.49 8.95
C PRO A 6 -15.68 10.08 9.03
N SER A 7 -14.81 11.02 9.36
CA SER A 7 -13.39 10.76 9.56
C SER A 7 -13.17 10.25 10.98
N ILE A 8 -13.22 8.93 11.15
CA ILE A 8 -13.10 8.25 12.45
C ILE A 8 -12.09 7.12 12.29
N ASP A 9 -11.31 6.86 13.35
CA ASP A 9 -10.35 5.75 13.43
C ASP A 9 -10.99 4.41 13.02
N PRO A 10 -10.65 3.85 11.84
CA PRO A 10 -11.23 2.61 11.35
C PRO A 10 -10.36 1.42 11.75
N VAL A 11 -10.97 0.44 12.41
CA VAL A 11 -10.31 -0.79 12.85
C VAL A 11 -10.99 -2.00 12.21
N ARG A 12 -10.19 -2.88 11.61
CA ARG A 12 -10.66 -4.23 11.21
C ARG A 12 -10.32 -5.22 12.33
N PRO A 13 -11.28 -5.63 13.18
CA PRO A 13 -11.00 -6.55 14.28
C PRO A 13 -10.59 -7.93 13.75
N PHE A 14 -9.65 -8.57 14.45
CA PHE A 14 -9.31 -9.96 14.19
C PHE A 14 -10.37 -10.87 14.81
N ILE A 15 -11.16 -11.53 13.95
CA ILE A 15 -12.19 -12.47 14.36
C ILE A 15 -11.66 -13.89 14.11
N GLY A 16 -11.37 -14.63 15.18
CA GLY A 16 -10.78 -15.98 15.06
C GLY A 16 -11.63 -16.96 14.25
N SER A 17 -12.96 -16.81 14.26
CA SER A 17 -13.88 -17.62 13.45
C SER A 17 -13.99 -17.16 11.99
N ALA A 18 -13.52 -15.95 11.66
CA ALA A 18 -13.63 -15.34 10.34
C ALA A 18 -12.35 -14.57 9.97
N PRO A 19 -11.25 -15.26 9.65
CA PRO A 19 -9.94 -14.62 9.39
C PRO A 19 -9.94 -13.69 8.16
N PHE A 20 -10.90 -13.87 7.24
CA PHE A 20 -11.09 -13.04 6.05
C PHE A 20 -12.22 -12.01 6.20
N SER A 21 -12.63 -11.70 7.43
CA SER A 21 -13.63 -10.67 7.68
C SER A 21 -13.22 -9.34 7.05
N THR A 22 -14.23 -8.62 6.54
CA THR A 22 -14.15 -7.26 6.01
C THR A 22 -14.90 -6.27 6.88
N GLU A 23 -15.45 -6.73 8.02
CA GLU A 23 -16.18 -5.89 8.97
C GLU A 23 -15.28 -4.80 9.54
N LEU A 24 -15.72 -3.55 9.45
CA LEU A 24 -15.02 -2.39 9.97
C LEU A 24 -15.74 -1.85 11.20
N VAL A 25 -14.97 -1.60 12.25
CA VAL A 25 -15.44 -0.96 13.48
C VAL A 25 -14.83 0.44 13.53
N LEU A 26 -15.67 1.46 13.63
CA LEU A 26 -15.23 2.85 13.76
C LEU A 26 -15.09 3.21 15.23
N ASN A 27 -13.86 3.39 15.70
CA ASN A 27 -13.55 3.69 17.10
C ASN A 27 -13.74 5.17 17.41
N ARG A 28 -14.92 5.52 17.93
CA ARG A 28 -15.27 6.90 18.31
C ARG A 28 -14.61 7.37 19.62
N ALA A 29 -14.03 6.46 20.39
CA ALA A 29 -13.42 6.78 21.67
C ALA A 29 -11.95 7.24 21.54
N ASN A 30 -11.37 7.16 20.32
CA ASN A 30 -10.00 7.59 20.08
C ASN A 30 -9.91 9.13 20.06
N GLY A 31 -9.65 9.71 21.23
CA GLY A 31 -9.49 11.16 21.39
C GLY A 31 -8.25 11.71 20.70
N GLU A 32 -7.18 10.92 20.56
CA GLU A 32 -5.98 11.31 19.84
C GLU A 32 -6.30 11.49 18.35
N TRP A 33 -6.98 10.51 17.75
CA TRP A 33 -7.43 10.60 16.35
C TRP A 33 -8.23 11.87 16.12
N ALA A 34 -9.25 12.11 16.95
CA ALA A 34 -10.16 13.25 16.81
C ALA A 34 -9.46 14.60 17.02
N SER A 35 -8.36 14.66 17.77
CA SER A 35 -7.62 15.89 18.06
C SER A 35 -6.77 16.38 16.89
N VAL A 36 -6.40 15.50 15.96
CA VAL A 36 -5.55 15.79 14.80
C VAL A 36 -6.37 16.13 13.55
N LEU A 37 -7.67 15.81 13.53
CA LEU A 37 -8.54 16.05 12.38
C LEU A 37 -8.78 17.53 12.13
N ASP A 38 -8.52 17.97 10.90
CA ASP A 38 -8.97 19.27 10.43
C ASP A 38 -10.47 19.24 10.09
N THR A 39 -10.97 18.10 9.55
CA THR A 39 -12.39 17.93 9.21
C THR A 39 -12.97 16.64 9.76
N ALA A 40 -14.12 16.73 10.45
CA ALA A 40 -14.78 15.56 11.05
C ALA A 40 -15.47 14.60 10.04
N TYR A 41 -15.65 15.02 8.79
CA TYR A 41 -16.27 14.22 7.74
C TYR A 41 -15.78 14.65 6.35
N TYR A 42 -15.69 13.69 5.44
CA TYR A 42 -15.41 13.96 4.03
C TYR A 42 -16.66 13.74 3.19
N MET A 43 -16.83 14.62 2.21
CA MET A 43 -17.90 14.54 1.22
C MET A 43 -17.31 14.01 -0.08
N TYR A 44 -17.73 12.81 -0.50
CA TYR A 44 -17.29 12.18 -1.75
C TYR A 44 -18.38 12.32 -2.81
N PRO A 45 -18.20 13.15 -3.83
CA PRO A 45 -19.10 13.19 -4.98
C PRO A 45 -19.10 11.86 -5.72
N ILE A 46 -20.29 11.37 -6.06
CA ILE A 46 -20.43 10.17 -6.88
C ILE A 46 -20.48 10.61 -8.34
N HIS A 47 -19.68 9.97 -9.19
CA HIS A 47 -19.80 10.15 -10.63
C HIS A 47 -21.19 9.76 -11.14
N ILE A 48 -21.62 10.35 -12.26
CA ILE A 48 -22.93 10.09 -12.87
C ILE A 48 -23.16 8.61 -13.21
N SER A 49 -22.09 7.83 -13.42
CA SER A 49 -22.18 6.38 -13.64
C SER A 49 -22.41 5.56 -12.37
N LEU A 50 -22.40 6.20 -11.19
CA LEU A 50 -22.47 5.58 -9.87
C LEU A 50 -21.35 4.56 -9.57
N SER A 51 -20.28 4.56 -10.36
CA SER A 51 -19.23 3.53 -10.28
C SER A 51 -17.99 3.98 -9.52
N PHE A 52 -17.78 5.28 -9.33
CA PHE A 52 -16.61 5.82 -8.63
C PHE A 52 -16.93 7.07 -7.82
N LEU A 53 -16.13 7.24 -6.77
CA LEU A 53 -16.14 8.38 -5.87
C LEU A 53 -15.00 9.32 -6.26
N PHE A 54 -15.27 10.62 -6.23
CA PHE A 54 -14.24 11.64 -6.37
C PHE A 54 -13.71 12.03 -5.00
N CYS A 55 -12.39 12.19 -4.91
CA CYS A 55 -11.71 12.67 -3.71
C CYS A 55 -11.32 14.14 -3.91
N PRO A 56 -11.99 15.09 -3.23
CA PRO A 56 -11.73 16.51 -3.42
C PRO A 56 -10.39 16.97 -2.84
N THR A 57 -9.84 16.23 -1.87
CA THR A 57 -8.58 16.55 -1.19
C THR A 57 -7.71 15.30 -1.03
N LEU A 58 -6.41 15.48 -0.82
CA LEU A 58 -5.47 14.38 -0.57
C LEU A 58 -5.83 13.60 0.71
N ALA A 59 -6.13 14.28 1.83
CA ALA A 59 -6.66 13.66 3.04
C ALA A 59 -7.88 12.75 2.78
N SER A 60 -8.83 13.21 1.96
CA SER A 60 -9.99 12.40 1.58
C SER A 60 -9.61 11.18 0.73
N SER A 61 -8.60 11.31 -0.16
CA SER A 61 -8.08 10.19 -0.94
C SER A 61 -7.44 9.12 -0.05
N ILE A 62 -6.54 9.53 0.86
CA ILE A 62 -5.84 8.62 1.79
C ILE A 62 -6.85 7.92 2.71
N TYR A 63 -7.82 8.65 3.25
CA TYR A 63 -8.82 8.06 4.13
C TYR A 63 -9.72 7.06 3.40
N LEU A 64 -10.17 7.38 2.18
CA LEU A 64 -10.96 6.43 1.37
C LEU A 64 -10.13 5.20 0.98
N LEU A 65 -8.85 5.40 0.67
CA LEU A 65 -7.89 4.33 0.39
C LEU A 65 -7.76 3.39 1.60
N LEU A 66 -7.58 3.93 2.80
CA LEU A 66 -7.53 3.19 4.05
C LEU A 66 -8.80 2.35 4.26
N LEU A 67 -9.97 2.95 4.14
CA LEU A 67 -11.25 2.23 4.30
C LEU A 67 -11.40 1.08 3.31
N ARG A 68 -11.11 1.31 2.02
CA ARG A 68 -11.18 0.27 0.97
C ARG A 68 -10.16 -0.84 1.22
N PHE A 69 -8.96 -0.50 1.68
CA PHE A 69 -7.93 -1.48 1.97
C PHE A 69 -8.28 -2.34 3.17
N LEU A 70 -8.81 -1.74 4.24
CA LEU A 70 -9.33 -2.50 5.38
C LEU A 70 -10.51 -3.39 4.96
N ASN A 71 -11.37 -2.93 4.05
CA ASN A 71 -12.45 -3.74 3.46
C ASN A 71 -11.97 -4.81 2.45
N ARG A 72 -10.65 -4.96 2.23
CA ARG A 72 -10.04 -5.91 1.28
C ARG A 72 -10.46 -5.70 -0.19
N ASP A 73 -10.90 -4.49 -0.55
CA ASP A 73 -11.22 -4.14 -1.94
C ASP A 73 -9.95 -3.69 -2.68
N TYR A 74 -9.07 -4.65 -2.96
CA TYR A 74 -7.74 -4.36 -3.50
C TYR A 74 -7.76 -3.74 -4.90
N ASP A 75 -8.74 -4.05 -5.73
CA ASP A 75 -8.88 -3.47 -7.07
C ASP A 75 -9.22 -1.98 -6.97
N ALA A 76 -10.19 -1.62 -6.13
CA ALA A 76 -10.52 -0.22 -5.90
C ALA A 76 -9.41 0.56 -5.19
N VAL A 77 -8.60 -0.10 -4.36
CA VAL A 77 -7.38 0.50 -3.77
C VAL A 77 -6.37 0.77 -4.87
N PHE A 78 -5.99 -0.24 -5.66
CA PHE A 78 -4.94 -0.13 -6.67
C PHE A 78 -5.19 1.00 -7.67
N ARG A 79 -6.45 1.20 -8.07
CA ARG A 79 -6.86 2.32 -8.94
C ARG A 79 -6.84 3.68 -8.24
N LEU A 80 -7.14 3.73 -6.95
CA LEU A 80 -7.20 4.98 -6.17
C LEU A 80 -5.81 5.50 -5.79
N VAL A 81 -4.80 4.63 -5.71
CA VAL A 81 -3.44 5.01 -5.29
C VAL A 81 -2.87 6.17 -6.12
N GLU A 82 -3.14 6.22 -7.43
CA GLU A 82 -2.63 7.29 -8.30
C GLU A 82 -3.08 8.69 -7.85
N GLY A 83 -4.22 8.81 -7.17
CA GLY A 83 -4.72 10.06 -6.61
C GLY A 83 -4.18 10.41 -5.21
N VAL A 84 -3.28 9.59 -4.67
CA VAL A 84 -2.61 9.79 -3.36
C VAL A 84 -1.17 10.29 -3.52
N GLY A 85 -0.61 10.25 -4.74
CA GLY A 85 0.73 10.76 -5.02
C GLY A 85 0.84 12.24 -4.78
N THR A 86 1.85 12.65 -4.02
CA THR A 86 2.15 14.04 -3.72
C THR A 86 3.66 14.25 -3.61
N ASP A 87 4.13 15.38 -4.13
CA ASP A 87 5.51 15.84 -3.98
C ASP A 87 5.68 16.75 -2.74
N ALA A 88 4.60 16.97 -1.99
CA ALA A 88 4.56 17.82 -0.80
C ALA A 88 4.51 16.98 0.48
N ASP A 89 5.02 17.57 1.57
CA ASP A 89 4.92 16.98 2.90
C ASP A 89 3.45 16.81 3.32
N PHE A 90 3.14 15.67 3.94
CA PHE A 90 1.80 15.40 4.44
C PHE A 90 1.42 16.34 5.59
N SER A 91 0.16 16.78 5.59
CA SER A 91 -0.44 17.43 6.75
C SER A 91 -0.50 16.45 7.95
N PRO A 92 -0.67 16.94 9.19
CA PRO A 92 -0.84 16.06 10.35
C PRO A 92 -1.99 15.06 10.21
N GLU A 93 -3.12 15.50 9.63
CA GLU A 93 -4.28 14.65 9.34
C GLU A 93 -3.95 13.57 8.31
N GLU A 94 -3.26 13.94 7.22
CA GLU A 94 -2.85 13.03 6.16
C GLU A 94 -1.84 12.00 6.67
N ALA A 95 -0.84 12.45 7.45
CA ALA A 95 0.16 11.59 8.05
C ALA A 95 -0.47 10.59 9.03
N GLN A 96 -1.47 11.02 9.82
CA GLN A 96 -2.22 10.13 10.71
C GLN A 96 -2.98 9.05 9.91
N ALA A 97 -3.71 9.45 8.87
CA ALA A 97 -4.44 8.52 8.02
C ALA A 97 -3.52 7.56 7.25
N PHE A 98 -2.35 8.06 6.81
CA PHE A 98 -1.35 7.26 6.12
C PHE A 98 -0.67 6.25 7.06
N ALA A 99 -0.34 6.66 8.29
CA ALA A 99 0.20 5.75 9.31
C ALA A 99 -0.77 4.62 9.66
N ALA A 100 -2.09 4.91 9.67
CA ALA A 100 -3.12 3.91 9.91
C ALA A 100 -3.19 2.81 8.83
N LEU A 101 -2.61 3.01 7.64
CA LEU A 101 -2.44 1.93 6.66
C LEU A 101 -1.58 0.78 7.21
N GLY A 102 -0.77 1.02 8.25
CA GLY A 102 -0.05 -0.02 8.99
C GLY A 102 -0.97 -1.08 9.62
N TYR A 103 -2.26 -0.79 9.85
CA TYR A 103 -3.25 -1.77 10.29
C TYR A 103 -3.44 -2.91 9.27
N CYS A 104 -3.08 -2.68 8.01
CA CYS A 104 -3.13 -3.68 6.95
C CYS A 104 -1.91 -4.60 6.89
N ASN A 105 -0.87 -4.40 7.73
CA ASN A 105 0.39 -5.16 7.65
C ASN A 105 0.24 -6.66 7.93
N GLY A 106 -0.82 -7.07 8.64
CA GLY A 106 -1.15 -8.48 8.87
C GLY A 106 -1.77 -9.19 7.66
N ASP A 107 -2.16 -8.46 6.61
CA ASP A 107 -2.84 -9.04 5.46
C ASP A 107 -1.85 -9.63 4.45
N ALA A 108 -1.78 -10.96 4.41
CA ALA A 108 -0.87 -11.73 3.56
C ALA A 108 -1.47 -12.09 2.18
N HIS A 109 -2.59 -11.48 1.78
CA HIS A 109 -3.18 -11.72 0.45
C HIS A 109 -2.24 -11.24 -0.69
N PRO A 110 -2.11 -11.95 -1.83
CA PRO A 110 -1.25 -11.54 -2.94
C PRO A 110 -1.49 -10.11 -3.42
N ASN A 111 -2.76 -9.72 -3.61
CA ASN A 111 -3.11 -8.36 -4.03
C ASN A 111 -2.86 -7.31 -2.92
N ALA A 112 -2.83 -7.71 -1.65
CA ALA A 112 -2.51 -6.78 -0.56
C ALA A 112 -1.04 -6.37 -0.63
N HIS A 113 -0.13 -7.32 -0.92
CA HIS A 113 1.27 -7.00 -1.18
C HIS A 113 1.41 -6.04 -2.36
N ALA A 114 0.68 -6.29 -3.46
CA ALA A 114 0.74 -5.41 -4.63
C ALA A 114 0.21 -3.99 -4.35
N CYS A 115 -0.88 -3.86 -3.57
CA CYS A 115 -1.38 -2.56 -3.14
C CYS A 115 -0.36 -1.81 -2.27
N ARG A 116 0.28 -2.48 -1.29
CA ARG A 116 1.33 -1.86 -0.46
C ARG A 116 2.52 -1.39 -1.28
N LEU A 117 2.96 -2.20 -2.25
CA LEU A 117 4.04 -1.81 -3.16
C LEU A 117 3.65 -0.61 -4.04
N LYS A 118 2.44 -0.62 -4.62
CA LYS A 118 1.94 0.49 -5.44
C LYS A 118 1.81 1.78 -4.62
N ILE A 119 1.33 1.70 -3.39
CA ILE A 119 1.27 2.85 -2.46
C ILE A 119 2.68 3.35 -2.18
N ALA A 120 3.60 2.46 -1.79
CA ALA A 120 4.97 2.83 -1.49
C ALA A 120 5.69 3.49 -2.68
N LEU A 121 5.41 3.04 -3.91
CA LEU A 121 5.94 3.65 -5.13
C LEU A 121 5.47 5.10 -5.29
N VAL A 122 4.17 5.33 -5.13
CA VAL A 122 3.55 6.64 -5.38
C VAL A 122 3.83 7.64 -4.24
N THR A 123 4.19 7.16 -3.05
CA THR A 123 4.56 7.99 -1.91
C THR A 123 6.05 7.96 -1.60
N ILE A 124 6.89 7.50 -2.52
CA ILE A 124 8.33 7.30 -2.26
C ILE A 124 9.07 8.62 -2.05
N ASP A 125 8.61 9.67 -2.72
CA ASP A 125 9.16 11.02 -2.65
C ASP A 125 8.52 11.86 -1.52
N ALA A 126 7.44 11.36 -0.92
CA ALA A 126 6.80 12.02 0.22
C ALA A 126 7.62 11.80 1.49
N ALA A 127 7.73 12.84 2.34
CA ALA A 127 8.51 12.75 3.58
C ALA A 127 7.93 11.80 4.64
N ALA A 128 6.70 11.29 4.48
CA ALA A 128 6.21 10.28 5.40
C ALA A 128 6.92 8.94 5.19
N GLY A 129 7.43 8.40 6.29
CA GLY A 129 7.95 7.04 6.32
C GLY A 129 6.88 6.04 5.87
N CYS A 130 7.27 5.12 4.99
CA CYS A 130 6.44 4.00 4.58
C CYS A 130 6.01 3.16 5.80
N PRO A 131 4.71 2.88 6.01
CA PRO A 131 4.22 2.20 7.21
C PRO A 131 4.50 0.68 7.21
N TRP A 132 5.17 0.17 6.19
CA TRP A 132 5.64 -1.21 6.08
C TRP A 132 7.07 -1.26 5.55
N ASP A 133 7.70 -2.40 5.79
CA ASP A 133 9.02 -2.74 5.28
C ASP A 133 8.95 -3.07 3.78
N LEU A 134 9.46 -2.16 2.95
CA LEU A 134 9.43 -2.29 1.50
C LEU A 134 10.17 -3.55 1.00
N THR A 135 11.35 -3.84 1.57
CA THR A 135 12.17 -4.99 1.15
C THR A 135 11.42 -6.30 1.38
N ARG A 136 10.75 -6.42 2.53
CA ARG A 136 9.98 -7.62 2.87
C ARG A 136 8.68 -7.74 2.08
N GLU A 137 8.02 -6.62 1.81
CA GLU A 137 6.83 -6.64 0.97
C GLU A 137 7.16 -7.00 -0.48
N MET A 138 8.30 -6.55 -1.00
CA MET A 138 8.77 -6.90 -2.33
C MET A 138 9.06 -8.40 -2.45
N SER A 139 9.79 -8.99 -1.48
CA SER A 139 10.12 -10.42 -1.53
C SER A 139 8.87 -11.29 -1.46
N ARG A 140 7.90 -10.94 -0.60
CA ARG A 140 6.62 -11.65 -0.48
C ARG A 140 5.75 -11.51 -1.72
N TRP A 141 5.79 -10.35 -2.37
CA TRP A 141 5.10 -10.14 -3.64
C TRP A 141 5.71 -11.01 -4.73
N VAL A 142 7.05 -11.06 -4.85
CA VAL A 142 7.73 -11.92 -5.84
C VAL A 142 7.38 -13.40 -5.62
N GLN A 143 7.34 -13.88 -4.36
CA GLN A 143 6.93 -15.26 -4.06
C GLN A 143 5.49 -15.57 -4.50
N LYS A 144 4.61 -14.56 -4.48
CA LYS A 144 3.18 -14.70 -4.78
C LYS A 144 2.78 -14.17 -6.15
N LEU A 145 3.75 -13.76 -6.98
CA LEU A 145 3.53 -13.13 -8.27
C LEU A 145 2.54 -13.90 -9.18
N PRO A 146 2.59 -15.25 -9.28
CA PRO A 146 1.63 -16.01 -10.08
C PRO A 146 0.17 -15.90 -9.60
N HIS A 147 -0.05 -15.52 -8.34
CA HIS A 147 -1.36 -15.40 -7.69
C HIS A 147 -1.87 -13.96 -7.60
N VAL A 148 -1.09 -12.97 -8.06
CA VAL A 148 -1.52 -11.57 -8.12
C VAL A 148 -2.49 -11.40 -9.28
N ALA A 149 -3.67 -10.85 -8.98
CA ALA A 149 -4.70 -10.57 -9.97
C ALA A 149 -4.19 -9.55 -11.00
N ALA A 150 -4.64 -9.67 -12.26
CA ALA A 150 -4.22 -8.78 -13.34
C ALA A 150 -4.49 -7.30 -13.02
N ALA A 151 -5.61 -7.00 -12.36
CA ALA A 151 -5.98 -5.63 -11.98
C ALA A 151 -5.06 -4.99 -10.92
N CYS A 152 -4.28 -5.79 -10.18
CA CYS A 152 -3.36 -5.32 -9.15
C CYS A 152 -1.90 -5.63 -9.52
N ARG A 153 -1.58 -5.85 -10.78
CA ARG A 153 -0.22 -6.18 -11.21
C ARG A 153 0.56 -4.89 -11.46
N LEU A 154 1.76 -4.80 -10.87
CA LEU A 154 2.70 -3.73 -11.14
C LEU A 154 3.28 -3.86 -12.56
N GLY A 155 3.56 -2.73 -13.18
CA GLY A 155 4.33 -2.69 -14.42
C GLY A 155 5.81 -3.03 -14.18
N HIS A 156 6.51 -3.51 -15.21
CA HIS A 156 7.93 -3.88 -15.08
C HIS A 156 8.83 -2.69 -14.66
N GLU A 157 8.54 -1.48 -15.16
CA GLU A 157 9.27 -0.26 -14.79
C GLU A 157 9.01 0.14 -13.33
N GLU A 158 7.75 0.03 -12.88
CA GLU A 158 7.35 0.28 -11.50
C GLU A 158 8.04 -0.67 -10.52
N GLU A 159 8.12 -1.95 -10.88
CA GLU A 159 8.84 -2.96 -10.10
C GLU A 159 10.34 -2.64 -10.00
N LEU A 160 10.97 -2.24 -11.10
CA LEU A 160 12.38 -1.86 -11.11
C LEU A 160 12.65 -0.66 -10.21
N GLN A 161 11.82 0.38 -10.32
CA GLN A 161 11.91 1.55 -9.46
C GLN A 161 11.82 1.14 -7.99
N LEU A 162 10.83 0.33 -7.59
CA LEU A 162 10.73 -0.17 -6.21
C LEU A 162 11.97 -0.96 -5.76
N LEU A 163 12.55 -1.78 -6.65
CA LEU A 163 13.72 -2.60 -6.36
C LEU A 163 14.99 -1.77 -6.15
N GLU A 164 15.08 -0.54 -6.65
CA GLU A 164 16.18 0.39 -6.36
C GLU A 164 16.22 0.82 -4.89
N HIS A 165 15.07 0.83 -4.22
CA HIS A 165 14.96 1.19 -2.81
C HIS A 165 15.02 -0.01 -1.86
N CYS A 166 14.92 -1.23 -2.40
CA CYS A 166 15.02 -2.48 -1.63
C CYS A 166 16.46 -2.83 -1.26
N ILE A 167 16.61 -3.69 -0.26
CA ILE A 167 17.88 -4.38 0.03
C ILE A 167 17.99 -5.59 -0.90
N LEU A 168 19.11 -5.69 -1.63
CA LEU A 168 19.33 -6.71 -2.66
C LEU A 168 20.51 -7.65 -2.37
N THR A 169 21.39 -7.31 -1.44
CA THR A 169 22.48 -8.21 -1.03
C THR A 169 22.72 -8.13 0.47
N VAL A 170 23.41 -9.14 1.02
CA VAL A 170 23.76 -9.19 2.45
C VAL A 170 24.87 -8.21 2.82
N GLU A 171 25.59 -7.70 1.82
CA GLU A 171 26.62 -6.67 1.99
C GLU A 171 26.06 -5.24 2.06
N ASP A 172 24.76 -5.04 1.80
CA ASP A 172 24.11 -3.74 1.96
C ASP A 172 24.19 -3.31 3.44
N PRO A 173 24.63 -2.07 3.76
CA PRO A 173 24.73 -1.60 5.14
C PRO A 173 23.39 -1.59 5.90
N ARG A 174 22.26 -1.62 5.18
CA ARG A 174 20.91 -1.69 5.77
C ARG A 174 20.48 -3.11 6.11
N PHE A 175 21.24 -4.13 5.70
CA PHE A 175 20.92 -5.53 5.97
C PHE A 175 21.14 -5.88 7.46
N ASP A 176 20.08 -6.31 8.12
CA ASP A 176 20.13 -6.91 9.46
C ASP A 176 19.66 -8.38 9.38
N PRO A 177 20.52 -9.37 9.71
CA PRO A 177 20.16 -10.78 9.68
C PRO A 177 19.09 -11.17 10.72
N LYS A 178 18.76 -10.29 11.67
CA LYS A 178 17.63 -10.47 12.60
C LYS A 178 16.29 -10.10 11.97
N VAL A 179 16.30 -9.25 10.94
CA VAL A 179 15.11 -8.73 10.28
C VAL A 179 14.86 -9.43 8.95
N TYR A 180 15.92 -9.67 8.18
CA TYR A 180 15.86 -10.23 6.83
C TYR A 180 16.61 -11.54 6.73
N THR A 181 16.13 -12.40 5.84
CA THR A 181 16.84 -13.60 5.44
C THR A 181 17.64 -13.36 4.15
N GLU A 182 18.75 -14.07 3.98
CA GLU A 182 19.51 -14.08 2.71
C GLU A 182 18.60 -14.48 1.54
N TYR A 183 17.65 -15.39 1.77
CA TYR A 183 16.67 -15.82 0.77
C TYR A 183 15.78 -14.67 0.28
N GLU A 184 15.21 -13.86 1.17
CA GLU A 184 14.34 -12.73 0.79
C GLU A 184 15.08 -11.69 -0.05
N VAL A 185 16.30 -11.36 0.38
CA VAL A 185 17.15 -10.38 -0.29
C VAL A 185 17.63 -10.90 -1.66
N THR A 186 18.01 -12.17 -1.74
CA THR A 186 18.37 -12.82 -3.01
C THR A 186 17.19 -12.89 -3.98
N LEU A 187 15.98 -13.10 -3.48
CA LEU A 187 14.78 -13.12 -4.32
C LEU A 187 14.55 -11.76 -5.00
N ASN A 188 14.69 -10.67 -4.24
CA ASN A 188 14.58 -9.31 -4.78
C ASN A 188 15.66 -9.05 -5.84
N ARG A 189 16.91 -9.45 -5.56
CA ARG A 189 18.02 -9.34 -6.52
C ARG A 189 17.74 -10.07 -7.82
N ASN A 190 17.32 -11.34 -7.72
CA ASN A 190 17.03 -12.17 -8.90
C ASN A 190 15.89 -11.57 -9.71
N ARG A 191 14.86 -11.02 -9.06
CA ARG A 191 13.77 -10.32 -9.75
C ARG A 191 14.29 -9.10 -10.50
N LYS A 192 15.13 -8.27 -9.87
CA LYS A 192 15.72 -7.09 -10.52
C LYS A 192 16.49 -7.47 -11.78
N LEU A 193 17.42 -8.43 -11.67
CA LEU A 193 18.23 -8.88 -12.79
C LEU A 193 17.37 -9.46 -13.92
N TYR A 194 16.32 -10.23 -13.59
CA TYR A 194 15.38 -10.76 -14.57
C TYR A 194 14.64 -9.65 -15.33
N LEU A 195 14.18 -8.61 -14.63
CA LEU A 195 13.50 -7.47 -15.25
C LEU A 195 14.42 -6.66 -16.16
N GLU A 196 15.66 -6.39 -15.72
CA GLU A 196 16.68 -5.73 -16.53
C GLU A 196 16.99 -6.53 -17.80
N ALA A 197 17.11 -7.85 -17.67
CA ALA A 197 17.35 -8.77 -18.78
C ALA A 197 16.18 -8.78 -19.78
N LEU A 198 14.94 -8.77 -19.28
CA LEU A 198 13.72 -8.64 -20.09
C LEU A 198 13.71 -7.33 -20.90
N LEU A 199 13.98 -6.19 -20.26
CA LEU A 199 14.03 -4.89 -20.94
C LEU A 199 15.17 -4.80 -21.96
N ALA A 200 16.28 -5.48 -21.71
CA ALA A 200 17.40 -5.60 -22.64
C ALA A 200 17.16 -6.60 -23.79
N GLY A 201 15.98 -7.21 -23.88
CA GLY A 201 15.65 -8.19 -24.92
C GLY A 201 16.37 -9.53 -24.77
N ARG A 202 16.92 -9.83 -23.59
CA ARG A 202 17.67 -11.04 -23.26
C ARG A 202 16.99 -11.74 -22.09
N PRO A 203 15.84 -12.42 -22.28
CA PRO A 203 15.02 -12.97 -21.19
C PRO A 203 15.65 -14.14 -20.42
N GLU A 204 16.92 -14.47 -20.68
CA GLU A 204 17.63 -15.53 -19.98
C GLU A 204 17.92 -15.09 -18.55
N ALA A 205 17.34 -15.81 -17.58
CA ALA A 205 17.64 -15.59 -16.17
C ALA A 205 19.14 -15.78 -15.92
N PRO A 206 19.79 -14.95 -15.09
CA PRO A 206 21.12 -15.29 -14.59
C PRO A 206 21.02 -16.65 -13.86
N ALA A 207 21.84 -17.60 -14.30
CA ALA A 207 21.99 -18.91 -13.69
C ALA A 207 22.55 -18.81 -12.27
#